data_AF-A0AAW7E9P1-F1
#
_entry.id   AF-A0AAW7E9P1-F1
#
_cell.length_a   1.000
_cell.length_b   1.000
_cell.length_c   1.000
_cell.angle_alpha   90.00
_cell.angle_beta   90.00
_cell.angle_gamma   90.00
#
_symmetry.space_group_name_H-M   'P 1'
#
loop_
_entity.id
_entity.type
_entity.pdbx_description
1 polymer ?
#
loop_
_entity_poly.entity_id
_entity_poly.type
_entity_poly.pdbx_seq_one_letter_code
_entity_poly.pdbx_strand_id
1 'polypeptide(L)'
;MTLLTITYFYKRDIQQNLDKYRYHKTLKILNYLFFIIFIVFLAIYFIVGISRPIFHTTDYFLIKINEMIGKKAIKEFRLQLIYRSNSTFKKNINLGSARNPSYIIDPAKYKIFISLYDDKNYYPLKIYCLVNDQKYFPQQKTIFLSGYYSKLGFSADQNQHLSHHFTDGENHSISHLNLNTCEFIYQQTLNQ
;
A
#
# COMPACT_ATOMS: atom_id res chain seq x y z
N MET A 1 -14.08 -72.68 50.80
CA MET A 1 -13.29 -71.47 50.44
C MET A 1 -13.08 -71.32 48.92
N THR A 2 -13.17 -72.40 48.13
CA THR A 2 -12.95 -72.42 46.66
C THR A 2 -14.12 -71.90 45.82
N LEU A 3 -15.36 -71.98 46.30
CA LEU A 3 -16.53 -71.50 45.54
C LEU A 3 -16.55 -69.98 45.38
N LEU A 4 -16.15 -69.25 46.43
CA LEU A 4 -16.09 -67.78 46.44
C LEU A 4 -15.04 -67.23 45.47
N THR A 5 -13.89 -67.90 45.34
CA THR A 5 -12.83 -67.48 44.41
C THR A 5 -13.26 -67.69 42.96
N ILE A 6 -13.90 -68.81 42.63
CA ILE A 6 -14.40 -69.09 41.27
C ILE A 6 -15.46 -68.06 40.85
N THR A 7 -16.43 -67.73 41.72
CA THR A 7 -17.42 -66.69 41.42
C THR A 7 -16.81 -65.30 41.27
N TYR A 8 -15.75 -64.99 42.03
CA TYR A 8 -15.05 -63.71 41.93
C TYR A 8 -14.31 -63.58 40.60
N PHE A 9 -13.58 -64.62 40.17
CA PHE A 9 -12.90 -64.63 38.87
C PHE A 9 -13.89 -64.54 37.71
N TYR A 10 -14.99 -65.30 37.77
CA TYR A 10 -16.02 -65.26 36.73
C TYR A 10 -16.69 -63.88 36.60
N LYS A 11 -17.00 -63.23 37.73
CA LYS A 11 -17.56 -61.87 37.74
C LYS A 11 -16.56 -60.84 37.21
N ARG A 12 -15.27 -60.99 37.52
CA ARG A 12 -14.19 -60.11 37.04
C ARG A 12 -14.03 -60.20 35.52
N ASP A 13 -14.04 -61.40 34.94
CA ASP A 13 -13.91 -61.59 33.48
C ASP A 13 -15.11 -61.03 32.71
N ILE A 14 -16.33 -61.18 33.25
CA ILE A 14 -17.54 -60.58 32.67
C ILE A 14 -17.43 -59.04 32.69
N GLN A 15 -16.97 -58.47 33.80
CA GLN A 15 -16.82 -57.02 33.94
C GLN A 15 -15.80 -56.47 32.93
N GLN A 16 -14.65 -57.14 32.77
CA GLN A 16 -13.60 -56.71 31.81
C GLN A 16 -14.08 -56.75 30.35
N ASN A 17 -14.87 -57.77 29.98
CA ASN A 17 -15.43 -57.85 28.63
C ASN A 17 -16.49 -56.77 28.36
N LEU A 18 -17.31 -56.44 29.38
CA LEU A 18 -18.28 -55.34 29.30
C LEU A 18 -17.59 -53.97 29.16
N ASP A 19 -16.51 -53.73 29.90
CA ASP A 19 -15.75 -52.47 29.84
C ASP A 19 -15.06 -52.31 28.48
N LYS A 20 -14.49 -53.39 27.92
CA LYS A 20 -13.90 -53.38 26.57
C LYS A 20 -14.93 -53.10 25.48
N TYR A 21 -16.14 -53.67 25.61
CA TYR A 21 -17.24 -53.38 24.68
C TYR A 21 -17.71 -51.93 24.77
N ARG A 22 -17.86 -51.40 25.99
CA ARG A 22 -18.21 -49.98 26.22
C ARG A 22 -17.16 -49.04 25.63
N TYR A 23 -15.87 -49.32 25.86
CA TYR A 23 -14.77 -48.54 25.32
C TYR A 23 -14.80 -48.45 23.78
N HIS A 24 -14.96 -49.59 23.09
CA HIS A 24 -15.08 -49.61 21.63
C HIS A 24 -16.31 -48.87 21.10
N LYS A 25 -17.44 -48.94 21.82
CA LYS A 25 -18.65 -48.20 21.47
C LYS A 25 -18.44 -46.69 21.61
N THR A 26 -17.82 -46.23 22.69
CA THR A 26 -17.51 -44.81 22.92
C THR A 26 -16.54 -44.27 21.88
N LEU A 27 -15.51 -45.05 21.50
CA LEU A 27 -14.52 -44.64 20.50
C LEU A 27 -15.13 -44.48 19.10
N LYS A 28 -16.07 -45.36 18.73
CA LYS A 28 -16.84 -45.22 17.48
C LYS A 28 -17.70 -43.94 17.48
N ILE A 29 -18.35 -43.62 18.60
CA ILE A 29 -19.16 -42.40 18.72
C ILE A 29 -18.29 -41.14 18.62
N LEU A 30 -17.13 -41.13 19.26
CA LEU A 30 -16.15 -40.04 19.17
C LEU A 30 -15.66 -39.84 17.72
N ASN A 31 -15.32 -40.91 17.00
CA ASN A 31 -14.92 -40.81 15.60
C ASN A 31 -16.05 -40.25 14.71
N TYR A 32 -17.30 -40.65 14.96
CA TYR A 32 -18.45 -40.08 14.25
C TYR A 32 -18.62 -38.59 14.54
N LEU A 33 -18.45 -38.16 15.80
CA LEU A 33 -18.48 -36.76 16.19
C LEU A 33 -17.38 -35.94 15.49
N PHE A 34 -16.14 -36.45 15.46
CA PHE A 34 -15.05 -35.80 14.74
C PHE A 34 -15.32 -35.68 13.24
N PHE A 35 -15.90 -36.72 12.63
CA PHE A 35 -16.28 -36.70 11.22
C PHE A 35 -17.37 -35.66 10.93
N ILE A 36 -18.39 -35.54 11.78
CA ILE A 36 -19.44 -34.53 11.65
C ILE A 36 -18.85 -33.12 11.78
N ILE A 37 -17.98 -32.88 12.77
CA ILE A 37 -17.31 -31.58 12.95
C ILE A 37 -16.48 -31.23 11.70
N PHE A 38 -15.77 -32.20 11.13
CA PHE A 38 -14.97 -32.00 9.92
C PHE A 38 -15.85 -31.64 8.71
N ILE A 39 -16.99 -32.31 8.52
CA ILE A 39 -17.94 -31.98 7.45
C ILE A 39 -18.54 -30.59 7.64
N VAL A 40 -18.94 -30.23 8.87
CA VAL A 40 -19.47 -28.90 9.17
C VAL A 40 -18.42 -27.82 8.90
N PHE A 41 -17.16 -28.06 9.27
CA PHE A 41 -16.05 -27.15 8.98
C PHE A 41 -15.84 -26.97 7.47
N LEU A 42 -15.85 -28.07 6.69
CA LEU A 42 -15.77 -28.01 5.23
C LEU A 42 -16.95 -27.25 4.61
N ALA A 43 -18.17 -27.46 5.10
CA ALA A 43 -19.35 -26.76 4.62
C ALA A 43 -19.27 -25.24 4.90
N ILE A 44 -18.84 -24.84 6.11
CA ILE A 44 -18.61 -23.43 6.46
C ILE A 44 -17.51 -22.83 5.56
N TYR A 45 -16.40 -23.54 5.36
CA TYR A 45 -15.33 -23.09 4.48
C TYR A 45 -15.81 -22.88 3.05
N PHE A 46 -16.66 -23.76 2.54
CA PHE A 46 -17.24 -23.66 1.19
C PHE A 46 -18.25 -22.51 1.08
N ILE A 47 -19.14 -22.34 2.06
CA ILE A 47 -20.12 -21.24 2.10
C ILE A 47 -19.42 -19.89 2.21
N VAL A 48 -18.41 -19.77 3.08
CA VAL A 48 -17.60 -18.55 3.23
C VAL A 48 -16.76 -18.30 1.97
N GLY A 49 -16.25 -19.36 1.34
CA GLY A 49 -15.48 -19.29 0.09
C GLY A 49 -16.30 -18.85 -1.12
N ILE A 50 -17.59 -19.20 -1.18
CA ILE A 50 -18.50 -18.78 -2.28
C ILE A 50 -19.05 -17.38 -2.04
N SER A 51 -19.29 -16.99 -0.79
CA SER A 51 -19.95 -15.72 -0.44
C SER A 51 -19.02 -14.50 -0.43
N ARG A 52 -17.70 -14.69 -0.57
CA ARG A 52 -16.75 -13.60 -0.78
C ARG A 52 -16.03 -13.80 -2.11
N PRO A 53 -15.91 -12.76 -2.96
CA PRO A 53 -15.05 -12.85 -4.13
C PRO A 53 -13.63 -13.13 -3.64
N ILE A 54 -13.20 -14.38 -3.82
CA ILE A 54 -11.90 -14.91 -3.39
C ILE A 54 -10.78 -13.94 -3.78
N PHE A 55 -10.91 -13.32 -4.96
CA PHE A 55 -10.03 -12.30 -5.52
C PHE A 55 -9.70 -11.13 -4.56
N HIS A 56 -10.68 -10.56 -3.84
CA HIS A 56 -10.39 -9.41 -2.97
C HIS A 56 -9.68 -9.79 -1.67
N THR A 57 -9.93 -10.99 -1.14
CA THR A 57 -9.26 -11.47 0.07
C THR A 57 -7.88 -12.04 -0.21
N THR A 58 -7.68 -12.71 -1.34
CA THR A 58 -6.36 -13.24 -1.73
C THR A 58 -5.39 -12.12 -2.05
N ASP A 59 -5.84 -11.07 -2.73
CA ASP A 59 -4.99 -9.91 -3.05
C ASP A 59 -4.56 -9.19 -1.78
N TYR A 60 -5.49 -9.00 -0.83
CA TYR A 60 -5.16 -8.39 0.46
C TYR A 60 -4.16 -9.22 1.27
N PHE A 61 -4.31 -10.56 1.30
CA PHE A 61 -3.37 -11.46 1.98
C PHE A 61 -2.01 -11.48 1.28
N LEU A 62 -1.96 -11.54 -0.04
CA LEU A 62 -0.72 -11.50 -0.82
C LEU A 62 0.02 -10.17 -0.64
N ILE A 63 -0.71 -9.05 -0.62
CA ILE A 63 -0.14 -7.73 -0.31
C ILE A 63 0.44 -7.74 1.11
N LYS A 64 -0.28 -8.27 2.11
CA LYS A 64 0.20 -8.36 3.50
C LYS A 64 1.42 -9.26 3.67
N ILE A 65 1.48 -10.36 2.94
CA ILE A 65 2.64 -11.27 2.94
C ILE A 65 3.83 -10.58 2.25
N ASN A 66 3.62 -9.89 1.13
CA ASN A 66 4.67 -9.14 0.44
C ASN A 66 5.19 -7.96 1.27
N GLU A 67 4.30 -7.28 2.02
CA GLU A 67 4.65 -6.28 3.04
C GLU A 67 5.55 -6.88 4.14
N MET A 68 5.22 -8.07 4.64
CA MET A 68 6.01 -8.73 5.70
C MET A 68 7.37 -9.24 5.22
N ILE A 69 7.45 -9.77 4.00
CA ILE A 69 8.69 -10.33 3.44
C ILE A 69 9.58 -9.21 2.86
N GLY A 70 9.08 -7.97 2.76
CA GLY A 70 9.82 -6.86 2.17
C GLY A 70 10.12 -7.09 0.70
N LYS A 71 9.21 -7.75 -0.03
CA LYS A 71 9.41 -8.00 -1.46
C LYS A 71 9.23 -6.72 -2.26
N LYS A 72 10.09 -6.56 -3.25
CA LYS A 72 9.95 -5.50 -4.25
C LYS A 72 8.64 -5.67 -5.00
N ALA A 73 7.89 -4.59 -5.14
CA ALA A 73 6.64 -4.53 -5.86
C ALA A 73 6.65 -3.37 -6.84
N ILE A 74 5.85 -3.49 -7.89
CA ILE A 74 5.58 -2.40 -8.84
C ILE A 74 4.18 -1.89 -8.53
N LYS A 75 4.06 -0.59 -8.26
CA LYS A 75 2.80 0.07 -7.98
C LYS A 75 2.48 1.06 -9.09
N GLU A 76 1.25 1.00 -9.58
CA GLU A 76 0.71 1.94 -10.56
C GLU A 76 0.27 3.22 -9.86
N PHE A 77 0.67 4.35 -10.42
CA PHE A 77 0.19 5.67 -10.03
C PHE A 77 -0.24 6.45 -11.26
N ARG A 78 -1.37 7.12 -11.18
CA ARG A 78 -1.75 8.14 -12.15
C ARG A 78 -1.09 9.45 -11.73
N LEU A 79 -0.60 10.18 -12.72
CA LEU A 79 0.11 11.43 -12.53
C LEU A 79 -0.74 12.58 -13.04
N GLN A 80 -0.95 13.57 -12.17
CA GLN A 80 -1.60 14.82 -12.51
C GLN A 80 -0.61 15.96 -12.32
N LEU A 81 -0.54 16.82 -13.34
CA LEU A 81 0.26 18.03 -13.32
C LEU A 81 -0.64 19.24 -13.57
N ILE A 82 -0.50 20.26 -12.74
CA ILE A 82 -1.23 21.53 -12.86
C ILE A 82 -0.24 22.68 -12.82
N TYR A 83 -0.27 23.52 -13.85
CA TYR A 83 0.44 24.80 -13.88
C TYR A 83 -0.43 25.90 -13.32
N ARG A 84 0.12 26.71 -12.40
CA ARG A 84 -0.47 27.98 -12.00
C ARG A 84 0.50 29.11 -12.29
N SER A 85 0.03 30.14 -12.96
CA SER A 85 0.79 31.38 -13.11
C SER A 85 1.01 32.01 -11.74
N ASN A 86 2.20 32.54 -11.52
CA ASN A 86 2.53 33.17 -10.27
C ASN A 86 2.19 34.66 -10.32
N SER A 87 1.14 35.06 -9.59
CA SER A 87 0.68 36.45 -9.59
C SER A 87 1.69 37.45 -9.00
N THR A 88 2.68 36.96 -8.22
CA THR A 88 3.74 37.77 -7.62
C THR A 88 5.03 37.79 -8.44
N PHE A 89 5.06 37.11 -9.59
CA PHE A 89 6.22 37.14 -10.49
C PHE A 89 6.45 38.56 -10.99
N LYS A 90 7.59 39.17 -10.60
CA LYS A 90 7.98 40.54 -10.96
C LYS A 90 6.88 41.58 -10.74
N LYS A 91 6.03 41.40 -9.72
CA LYS A 91 4.94 42.34 -9.46
C LYS A 91 5.47 43.57 -8.75
N ASN A 92 5.25 44.73 -9.36
CA ASN A 92 5.57 46.02 -8.74
C ASN A 92 4.51 46.32 -7.68
N ILE A 93 4.93 46.40 -6.43
CA ILE A 93 4.08 46.93 -5.36
C ILE A 93 4.51 48.36 -5.13
N ASN A 94 3.65 49.30 -5.51
CA ASN A 94 3.91 50.71 -5.25
C ASN A 94 3.44 51.02 -3.82
N LEU A 95 4.37 50.97 -2.87
CA LEU A 95 4.14 51.44 -1.52
C LEU A 95 4.15 52.97 -1.60
N GLY A 96 2.97 53.58 -1.56
CA GLY A 96 2.78 55.02 -1.74
C GLY A 96 3.81 55.84 -0.97
N SER A 97 4.39 56.83 -1.67
CA SER A 97 5.40 57.79 -1.18
C SER A 97 6.85 57.29 -0.99
N ALA A 98 7.21 56.06 -1.34
CA ALA A 98 8.62 55.67 -1.40
C ALA A 98 9.23 56.01 -2.78
N ARG A 99 10.31 56.80 -2.83
CA ARG A 99 11.07 57.10 -4.06
C ARG A 99 11.64 55.84 -4.75
N ASN A 100 11.67 54.71 -4.05
CA ASN A 100 12.14 53.43 -4.55
C ASN A 100 11.03 52.37 -4.34
N PRO A 101 10.39 51.85 -5.40
CA PRO A 101 9.45 50.75 -5.26
C PRO A 101 10.19 49.52 -4.69
N SER A 102 9.72 48.99 -3.57
CA SER A 102 10.20 47.70 -3.05
C SER A 102 9.49 46.57 -3.78
N TYR A 103 10.25 45.70 -4.43
CA TYR A 103 9.71 44.59 -5.19
C TYR A 103 9.67 43.32 -4.31
N ILE A 104 8.50 42.69 -4.18
CA ILE A 104 8.44 41.29 -3.72
C ILE A 104 8.58 40.44 -4.98
N ILE A 105 9.82 40.18 -5.40
CA ILE A 105 10.08 39.41 -6.62
C ILE A 105 10.12 37.94 -6.23
N ASP A 106 9.00 37.25 -6.36
CA ASP A 106 9.06 35.81 -6.51
C ASP A 106 9.73 35.54 -7.89
N PRO A 107 10.94 34.94 -7.94
CA PRO A 107 11.65 34.75 -9.20
C PRO A 107 10.98 33.72 -10.12
N ALA A 108 10.03 32.92 -9.60
CA ALA A 108 9.36 31.90 -10.38
C ALA A 108 8.14 32.46 -11.13
N LYS A 109 8.11 32.30 -12.46
CA LYS A 109 6.99 32.67 -13.32
C LYS A 109 5.80 31.73 -13.17
N TYR A 110 6.05 30.43 -12.97
CA TYR A 110 5.01 29.42 -12.78
C TYR A 110 5.30 28.56 -11.54
N LYS A 111 4.22 28.15 -10.87
CA LYS A 111 4.23 27.12 -9.84
C LYS A 111 3.61 25.85 -10.42
N ILE A 112 4.32 24.74 -10.29
CA ILE A 112 3.91 23.43 -10.77
C ILE A 112 3.48 22.61 -9.57
N PHE A 113 2.23 22.13 -9.63
CA PHE A 113 1.68 21.20 -8.67
C PHE A 113 1.66 19.83 -9.32
N ILE A 114 2.43 18.89 -8.75
CA ILE A 114 2.47 17.51 -9.21
C ILE A 114 1.86 16.66 -8.11
N SER A 115 0.93 15.79 -8.50
CA SER A 115 0.31 14.84 -7.60
C SER A 115 0.24 13.46 -8.21
N LEU A 116 0.50 12.46 -7.38
CA LEU A 116 0.33 11.06 -7.71
C LEU A 116 -0.98 10.58 -7.06
N TYR A 117 -1.74 9.76 -7.75
CA TYR A 117 -2.93 9.15 -7.19
C TYR A 117 -3.03 7.69 -7.60
N ASP A 118 -3.37 6.86 -6.63
CA ASP A 118 -3.86 5.50 -6.89
C ASP A 118 -5.39 5.50 -6.77
N ASP A 119 -6.05 4.36 -6.99
CA ASP A 119 -7.52 4.29 -6.96
C ASP A 119 -8.13 4.65 -5.58
N LYS A 120 -7.32 4.78 -4.52
CA LYS A 120 -7.79 5.02 -3.15
C LYS A 120 -7.20 6.28 -2.50
N ASN A 121 -6.02 6.72 -2.93
CA ASN A 121 -5.20 7.69 -2.22
C ASN A 121 -4.68 8.77 -3.16
N TYR A 122 -4.59 9.99 -2.62
CA TYR A 122 -4.00 11.16 -3.27
C TYR A 122 -2.72 11.56 -2.54
N TYR A 123 -1.62 11.65 -3.28
CA TYR A 123 -0.28 11.97 -2.79
C TYR A 123 0.22 13.26 -3.46
N PRO A 124 0.01 14.43 -2.83
CA PRO A 124 0.58 15.68 -3.32
C PRO A 124 2.10 15.66 -3.13
N LEU A 125 2.85 15.98 -4.19
CA LEU A 125 4.30 16.16 -4.10
C LEU A 125 4.64 17.60 -3.71
N LYS A 126 5.93 17.87 -3.53
CA LYS A 126 6.44 19.24 -3.30
C LYS A 126 6.08 20.14 -4.49
N ILE A 127 5.95 21.43 -4.21
CA ILE A 127 5.70 22.44 -5.26
C ILE A 127 7.02 22.73 -5.97
N TYR A 128 6.99 22.61 -7.30
CA TYR A 128 8.12 22.94 -8.16
C TYR A 128 7.90 24.31 -8.78
N CYS A 129 8.99 25.00 -9.11
CA CYS A 129 8.93 26.35 -9.63
C CYS A 129 9.70 26.46 -10.95
N LEU A 130 9.14 27.20 -11.91
CA LEU A 130 9.81 27.53 -13.17
C LEU A 130 10.12 29.02 -13.21
N VAL A 131 11.38 29.34 -13.51
CA VAL A 131 11.84 30.72 -13.75
C VAL A 131 11.72 31.08 -15.22
N ASN A 132 11.79 30.09 -16.12
CA ASN A 132 11.68 30.23 -17.56
C ASN A 132 10.26 29.92 -18.07
N ASP A 133 10.04 30.19 -19.37
CA ASP A 133 8.77 29.89 -20.06
C ASP A 133 8.65 28.44 -20.57
N GLN A 134 9.68 27.62 -20.34
CA GLN A 134 9.68 26.24 -20.80
C GLN A 134 8.74 25.39 -19.93
N LYS A 135 7.62 24.98 -20.53
CA LYS A 135 6.68 24.06 -19.89
C LYS A 135 7.11 22.62 -20.09
N TYR A 136 6.80 21.80 -19.09
CA TYR A 136 7.07 20.37 -19.07
C TYR A 136 5.77 19.58 -19.13
N PHE A 137 5.82 18.43 -19.79
CA PHE A 137 4.65 17.59 -20.00
C PHE A 137 4.97 16.18 -19.54
N PRO A 138 4.03 15.50 -18.88
CA PRO A 138 4.23 14.11 -18.52
C PRO A 138 4.27 13.26 -19.78
N GLN A 139 5.27 12.40 -19.91
CA GLN A 139 5.39 11.45 -21.01
C GLN A 139 4.18 10.51 -21.05
N GLN A 140 3.69 10.12 -19.86
CA GLN A 140 2.57 9.23 -19.68
C GLN A 140 1.71 9.71 -18.49
N LYS A 141 0.40 9.52 -18.59
CA LYS A 141 -0.55 9.84 -17.49
C LYS A 141 -0.48 8.82 -16.35
N THR A 142 0.12 7.66 -16.60
CA THR A 142 0.29 6.59 -15.64
C THR A 142 1.76 6.26 -15.56
N ILE A 143 2.29 6.14 -14.34
CA ILE A 143 3.67 5.76 -14.05
C ILE A 143 3.67 4.50 -13.20
N PHE A 144 4.68 3.65 -13.41
CA PHE A 144 4.89 2.43 -12.65
C PHE A 144 6.13 2.62 -11.80
N LEU A 145 5.94 2.73 -10.49
CA LEU A 145 7.04 2.90 -9.55
C LEU A 145 7.40 1.56 -8.94
N SER A 146 8.68 1.22 -8.98
CA SER A 146 9.21 0.06 -8.26
C SER A 146 9.61 0.46 -6.85
N GLY A 147 9.29 -0.38 -5.86
CA GLY A 147 9.55 -0.08 -4.47
C GLY A 147 9.07 -1.17 -3.52
N TYR A 148 8.85 -0.79 -2.26
CA TYR A 148 8.53 -1.72 -1.18
C TYR A 148 7.29 -1.24 -0.41
N TYR A 149 6.40 -2.18 -0.09
CA TYR A 149 5.28 -1.90 0.80
C TYR A 149 5.73 -2.02 2.26
N SER A 150 5.34 -1.04 3.07
CA SER A 150 5.58 -1.01 4.51
C SER A 150 4.30 -0.62 5.26
N LYS A 151 4.31 -0.76 6.59
CA LYS A 151 3.21 -0.25 7.44
C LYS A 151 2.94 1.25 7.27
N LEU A 152 3.95 2.02 6.85
CA LEU A 152 3.85 3.47 6.64
C LEU A 152 3.39 3.82 5.22
N GLY A 153 3.24 2.83 4.35
CA GLY A 153 2.86 3.00 2.95
C GLY A 153 3.92 2.46 1.98
N PHE A 154 3.77 2.84 0.71
CA PHE A 154 4.67 2.45 -0.36
C PHE A 154 5.88 3.40 -0.43
N SER A 155 7.09 2.84 -0.35
CA SER A 155 8.34 3.58 -0.56
C SER A 155 8.92 3.20 -1.91
N ALA A 156 9.18 4.19 -2.77
CA ALA A 156 9.84 3.98 -4.05
C ALA A 156 11.34 3.68 -3.87
N ASP A 157 11.93 3.00 -4.85
CA ASP A 157 13.37 2.79 -4.96
C ASP A 157 14.13 4.12 -5.12
N GLN A 158 15.40 4.14 -4.68
CA GLN A 158 16.26 5.34 -4.68
C GLN A 158 16.47 5.98 -6.07
N ASN A 159 16.34 5.21 -7.16
CA ASN A 159 16.60 5.68 -8.53
C ASN A 159 15.34 6.14 -9.27
N GLN A 160 14.21 6.29 -8.58
CA GLN A 160 12.94 6.72 -9.18
C GLN A 160 12.81 8.24 -9.11
N HIS A 161 13.51 8.95 -9.99
CA HIS A 161 13.38 10.41 -10.09
C HIS A 161 12.18 10.82 -10.96
N LEU A 162 11.40 11.76 -10.42
CA LEU A 162 10.21 12.29 -11.07
C LEU A 162 10.51 12.86 -12.47
N SER A 163 11.67 13.47 -12.68
CA SER A 163 12.10 14.06 -13.96
C SER A 163 12.13 13.08 -15.13
N HIS A 164 12.34 11.78 -14.87
CA HIS A 164 12.34 10.76 -15.92
C HIS A 164 10.96 10.56 -16.57
N HIS A 165 9.90 11.04 -15.94
CA HIS A 165 8.52 10.90 -16.44
C HIS A 165 8.04 12.14 -17.18
N PHE A 166 8.91 13.12 -17.42
CA PHE A 166 8.55 14.37 -18.09
C PHE A 166 9.45 14.65 -19.30
N THR A 167 8.86 15.32 -20.27
CA THR A 167 9.54 15.88 -21.44
C THR A 167 9.25 17.37 -21.55
N ASP A 168 10.10 18.08 -22.30
CA ASP A 168 9.76 19.41 -22.76
C ASP A 168 8.73 19.39 -23.91
N GLY A 169 8.37 20.56 -24.43
CA GLY A 169 7.45 20.71 -25.56
C GLY A 169 7.97 20.10 -26.88
N GLU A 170 9.24 19.71 -26.94
CA GLU A 170 9.90 19.09 -28.09
C GLU A 170 10.15 17.59 -27.87
N ASN A 171 9.59 17.01 -26.81
CA ASN A 171 9.75 15.61 -26.40
C ASN A 171 11.17 15.22 -25.95
N HIS A 172 12.02 16.18 -25.58
CA HIS A 172 13.32 15.88 -24.99
C HIS A 172 13.19 15.55 -23.51
N SER A 173 13.94 14.52 -23.07
CA SER A 173 14.02 14.14 -21.66
C SER A 173 14.57 15.27 -20.80
N ILE A 174 13.93 15.50 -19.66
CA ILE A 174 14.31 16.58 -18.76
C ILE A 174 15.41 16.11 -17.80
N SER A 175 16.44 16.92 -17.64
CA SER A 175 17.45 16.72 -16.59
C SER A 175 16.85 16.90 -15.19
N HIS A 176 17.33 16.12 -14.22
CA HIS A 176 16.94 16.25 -12.81
C HIS A 176 17.14 17.67 -12.25
N LEU A 177 18.05 18.46 -12.84
CA LEU A 177 18.36 19.84 -12.46
C LEU A 177 17.31 20.88 -12.88
N ASN A 178 16.38 20.51 -13.77
CA ASN A 178 15.43 21.45 -14.37
C ASN A 178 14.10 21.51 -13.59
N LEU A 179 13.81 20.50 -12.77
CA LEU A 179 12.64 20.43 -11.89
C LEU A 179 13.07 20.73 -10.45
N ASN A 180 13.44 21.99 -10.20
CA ASN A 180 13.82 22.43 -8.86
C ASN A 180 12.59 22.76 -8.02
N THR A 181 12.66 22.42 -6.72
CA THR A 181 11.66 22.85 -5.76
C THR A 181 11.72 24.37 -5.62
N CYS A 182 10.56 24.99 -5.34
CA CYS A 182 10.53 26.44 -5.10
C CYS A 182 11.49 26.86 -3.97
N GLU A 183 11.59 26.03 -2.93
CA GLU A 183 12.50 26.22 -1.79
C GLU A 183 13.97 26.39 -2.24
N PHE A 184 14.44 25.55 -3.15
CA PHE A 184 15.81 25.62 -3.67
C PHE A 184 16.06 26.92 -4.44
N ILE A 185 15.11 27.31 -5.31
CA ILE A 185 15.20 28.56 -6.08
C ILE A 185 15.23 29.78 -5.13
N TYR A 186 14.44 29.76 -4.07
CA TYR A 186 14.40 30.86 -3.10
C TYR A 186 15.69 30.94 -2.28
N GLN A 187 16.27 29.81 -1.85
CA GLN A 187 17.56 29.80 -1.16
C GLN A 187 18.70 30.34 -2.04
N GLN A 188 18.75 29.96 -3.32
CA GLN A 188 19.76 30.50 -4.24
C GLN A 188 19.62 32.01 -4.43
N THR A 189 18.38 32.51 -4.50
CA THR A 189 18.11 33.95 -4.70
C THR A 189 18.45 34.79 -3.47
N LEU A 190 18.36 34.23 -2.27
CA LEU A 190 18.70 34.92 -1.01
C LEU A 190 20.22 35.01 -0.76
N ASN A 191 21.00 34.16 -1.40
CA ASN A 191 22.46 34.08 -1.24
C ASN A 191 23.24 34.86 -2.33
N GLN A 192 22.53 35.56 -3.23
CA GLN A 192 23.09 36.42 -4.27
C GLN A 192 22.99 37.88 -3.86
#